data_AF-A0A7Y3AD71-F1
#
_entry.id   AF-A0A7Y3AD71-F1
#
_cell.length_a   1.000
_cell.length_b   1.000
_cell.length_c   1.000
_cell.angle_alpha   90.00
_cell.angle_beta   90.00
_cell.angle_gamma   90.00
#
_symmetry.space_group_name_H-M   'P 1'
#
loop_
_entity.id
_entity.type
_entity.pdbx_description
1 polymer ?
#
loop_
_entity_poly.entity_id
_entity_poly.type
_entity_poly.pdbx_seq_one_letter_code
_entity_poly.pdbx_strand_id
1 'polypeptide(L)'
;LEPWVAYLVLPLFAISNAGVVLEGLDLKITLLHPVTLGVAIGLALGKPIGVTLFTWLATRILRVDLIGGVTWPMVLGVGFLGGIGFTMSLFIAALSFTEPHYQEYAKMGIIIGSIVGGVCGYIILRIASRNKLA
;
A
#
# COMPACT_ATOMS: atom_id res chain seq x y z
N LEU A 1 -0.70 24.90 6.54
CA LEU A 1 -1.47 24.06 5.59
C LEU A 1 -1.60 22.62 6.08
N GLU A 2 -0.54 22.00 6.58
CA GLU A 2 -0.54 20.61 7.10
C GLU A 2 -1.75 20.21 7.97
N PRO A 3 -2.16 20.96 9.02
CA PRO A 3 -3.31 20.53 9.84
C PRO A 3 -4.63 20.49 9.05
N TRP A 4 -4.84 21.43 8.13
CA TRP A 4 -6.04 21.41 7.28
C TRP A 4 -6.05 20.20 6.33
N VAL A 5 -4.89 19.82 5.80
CA VAL A 5 -4.79 18.66 4.91
C VAL A 5 -5.02 17.37 5.69
N ALA A 6 -4.37 17.21 6.84
CA ALA A 6 -4.44 16.01 7.65
C ALA A 6 -5.82 15.79 8.30
N TYR A 7 -6.46 16.84 8.81
CA TYR A 7 -7.69 16.72 9.59
C TYR A 7 -8.98 17.02 8.82
N LEU A 8 -8.90 17.69 7.66
CA LEU A 8 -10.08 18.05 6.88
C LEU A 8 -10.04 17.46 5.47
N VAL A 9 -9.00 17.73 4.69
CA VAL A 9 -8.95 17.32 3.28
C VAL A 9 -8.88 15.80 3.14
N LEU A 10 -7.94 15.13 3.82
CA LEU A 10 -7.77 13.69 3.70
C LEU A 10 -8.97 12.89 4.23
N PRO A 11 -9.56 13.20 5.40
CA PRO A 11 -10.76 12.50 5.86
C PRO A 11 -11.95 12.70 4.94
N LEU A 12 -12.17 13.93 4.46
CA LEU A 12 -13.27 14.22 3.54
C LEU A 12 -13.08 13.48 2.20
N PHE A 13 -11.86 13.49 1.65
CA PHE A 13 -11.53 12.73 0.44
C PHE A 13 -11.78 11.23 0.62
N ALA A 14 -11.32 10.67 1.74
CA ALA A 14 -11.50 9.26 2.05
C ALA A 14 -12.99 8.88 2.13
N ILE A 15 -13.81 9.65 2.85
CA ILE A 15 -15.25 9.38 2.96
C ILE A 15 -15.93 9.47 1.59
N SER A 16 -15.59 10.45 0.75
CA SER A 16 -16.18 10.63 -0.57
C SER A 16 -15.78 9.55 -1.58
N ASN A 17 -14.56 9.00 -1.51
CA ASN A 17 -14.02 8.13 -2.55
C ASN A 17 -13.83 6.67 -2.14
N ALA A 18 -13.72 6.37 -0.84
CA ALA A 18 -13.49 5.01 -0.36
C ALA A 18 -14.76 4.14 -0.35
N GLY A 19 -15.94 4.75 -0.54
CA GLY A 19 -17.19 4.01 -0.72
C GLY A 19 -17.09 3.06 -1.91
N VAL A 20 -17.21 1.75 -1.62
CA VAL A 20 -17.43 0.70 -2.60
C VAL A 20 -18.92 0.35 -2.54
N VAL A 21 -19.62 0.51 -3.65
CA VAL A 21 -21.00 0.06 -3.76
C VAL A 21 -20.95 -1.45 -3.92
N LEU A 22 -21.28 -2.19 -2.86
CA LEU A 22 -21.31 -3.66 -2.88
C LEU A 22 -22.67 -4.21 -3.34
N GLU A 23 -23.66 -3.34 -3.48
CA GLU A 23 -25.03 -3.70 -3.84
C GLU A 23 -25.09 -4.10 -5.33
N GLY A 24 -25.51 -5.33 -5.62
CA GLY A 24 -25.60 -5.88 -6.97
C GLY A 24 -24.30 -6.47 -7.53
N LEU A 25 -23.17 -6.39 -6.81
CA LEU A 25 -21.92 -7.03 -7.20
C LEU A 25 -21.84 -8.46 -6.65
N ASP A 26 -21.58 -9.43 -7.53
CA ASP A 26 -21.13 -10.74 -7.09
C ASP A 26 -19.70 -10.60 -6.53
N LEU A 27 -19.58 -10.73 -5.21
CA LEU A 27 -18.31 -10.61 -4.48
C LEU A 27 -17.26 -11.58 -5.02
N LYS A 28 -17.64 -12.79 -5.48
CA LYS A 28 -16.68 -13.73 -6.04
C LYS A 28 -16.10 -13.21 -7.36
N ILE A 29 -16.95 -12.69 -8.23
CA ILE A 29 -16.54 -12.13 -9.52
C ILE A 29 -15.64 -10.91 -9.28
N THR A 30 -16.04 -10.04 -8.36
CA THR A 30 -15.32 -8.80 -8.02
C THR A 30 -13.93 -9.10 -7.46
N LEU A 31 -13.81 -10.07 -6.54
CA LEU A 31 -12.53 -10.44 -5.91
C LEU A 31 -11.57 -11.11 -6.89
N LEU A 32 -12.09 -11.91 -7.82
CA LEU A 32 -11.30 -12.61 -8.83
C LEU A 32 -11.08 -11.78 -10.10
N HIS A 33 -11.67 -10.58 -10.18
CA HIS A 33 -11.52 -9.72 -11.34
C HIS A 33 -10.05 -9.32 -11.52
N PRO A 34 -9.50 -9.34 -12.75
CA PRO A 34 -8.09 -9.04 -13.00
C PRO A 34 -7.65 -7.67 -12.49
N VAL A 35 -8.52 -6.66 -12.56
CA VAL A 35 -8.23 -5.32 -12.02
C VAL A 35 -8.06 -5.35 -10.50
N THR A 36 -8.97 -6.01 -9.78
CA THR A 36 -8.90 -6.13 -8.32
C THR A 36 -7.61 -6.83 -7.91
N LEU A 37 -7.29 -7.97 -8.53
CA LEU A 37 -6.09 -8.74 -8.24
C LEU A 37 -4.81 -7.99 -8.63
N GLY A 38 -4.78 -7.40 -9.82
CA GLY A 38 -3.62 -6.65 -10.31
C GLY A 38 -3.30 -5.46 -9.41
N VAL A 39 -4.32 -4.72 -8.98
CA VAL A 39 -4.14 -3.60 -8.05
C VAL A 39 -3.73 -4.09 -6.67
N ALA A 40 -4.40 -5.12 -6.12
CA ALA A 40 -4.06 -5.65 -4.79
C ALA A 40 -2.61 -6.18 -4.74
N ILE A 41 -2.21 -7.00 -5.72
CA ILE A 41 -0.88 -7.59 -5.80
C ILE A 41 0.17 -6.51 -6.11
N GLY A 42 -0.12 -5.61 -7.05
CA GLY A 42 0.78 -4.51 -7.40
C GLY A 42 1.06 -3.59 -6.21
N LEU A 43 0.04 -3.30 -5.41
CA LEU A 43 0.17 -2.49 -4.20
C LEU A 43 0.93 -3.24 -3.09
N ALA A 44 0.53 -4.49 -2.84
CA ALA A 44 1.07 -5.31 -1.74
C ALA A 44 2.53 -5.74 -1.98
N LEU A 45 2.93 -5.98 -3.24
CA LEU A 45 4.27 -6.49 -3.57
C LEU A 45 5.16 -5.45 -4.26
N GLY A 46 4.59 -4.55 -5.08
CA GLY A 46 5.38 -3.60 -5.86
C GLY A 46 6.22 -2.67 -5.00
N LYS A 47 5.65 -2.15 -3.90
CA LYS A 47 6.35 -1.25 -2.97
C LYS A 47 7.43 -1.97 -2.14
N PRO A 48 7.17 -3.12 -1.49
CA PRO A 48 8.22 -3.88 -0.81
C PRO A 48 9.38 -4.28 -1.72
N ILE A 49 9.06 -4.82 -2.91
CA ILE A 49 10.08 -5.27 -3.85
C ILE A 49 10.90 -4.08 -4.33
N GLY A 50 10.24 -3.00 -4.76
CA GLY A 50 10.92 -1.79 -5.23
C GLY A 50 11.81 -1.16 -4.16
N VAL A 51 11.28 -0.89 -2.97
CA VAL A 51 12.04 -0.27 -1.87
C VAL A 51 13.22 -1.13 -1.48
N THR A 52 13.02 -2.44 -1.31
CA THR A 52 14.09 -3.35 -0.89
C THR A 52 15.16 -3.48 -1.97
N LEU A 53 14.76 -3.64 -3.23
CA LEU A 53 15.68 -3.79 -4.36
C LEU A 53 16.52 -2.54 -4.58
N PHE A 54 15.90 -1.35 -4.62
CA PHE A 54 16.64 -0.11 -4.84
C PHE A 54 17.51 0.25 -3.63
N THR A 55 17.08 -0.08 -2.41
CA THR A 55 17.93 0.06 -1.22
C THR A 55 19.15 -0.86 -1.32
N TRP A 56 18.94 -2.12 -1.72
CA TRP A 56 20.02 -3.07 -1.95
C TRP A 56 20.99 -2.61 -3.04
N LEU A 57 20.48 -2.17 -4.19
CA LEU A 57 21.30 -1.62 -5.26
C LEU A 57 22.10 -0.39 -4.78
N ALA A 58 21.48 0.52 -4.04
CA ALA A 58 22.16 1.70 -3.51
C ALA A 58 23.31 1.30 -2.57
N THR A 59 23.08 0.38 -1.62
CA THR A 59 24.14 -0.09 -0.72
C THR A 59 25.30 -0.78 -1.46
N ARG A 60 25.00 -1.49 -2.55
CA ARG A 60 26.00 -2.19 -3.37
C ARG A 60 26.82 -1.26 -4.25
N ILE A 61 26.16 -0.30 -4.91
CA ILE A 61 26.80 0.63 -5.84
C ILE A 61 27.62 1.67 -5.08
N LEU A 62 27.04 2.26 -4.03
CA LEU A 62 27.68 3.31 -3.24
C LEU A 62 28.67 2.76 -2.22
N ARG A 63 28.65 1.44 -1.95
CA ARG A 63 29.44 0.76 -0.91
C ARG A 63 29.23 1.40 0.47
N VAL A 64 27.97 1.73 0.77
CA VAL A 64 27.54 2.31 2.04
C VAL A 64 26.63 1.33 2.76
N ASP A 65 26.85 1.16 4.06
CA ASP A 65 26.01 0.34 4.92
C ASP A 65 24.68 1.03 5.26
N LEU A 66 23.71 0.24 5.72
CA LEU A 66 22.48 0.80 6.29
C LEU A 66 22.81 1.69 7.50
N ILE A 67 22.06 2.78 7.66
CA ILE A 67 22.21 3.70 8.80
C ILE A 67 22.13 2.90 10.11
N GLY A 68 22.98 3.27 11.07
CA GLY A 68 23.14 2.62 12.36
C GLY A 68 21.80 2.19 12.97
N GLY A 69 21.61 0.86 13.07
CA GLY A 69 20.45 0.28 13.70
C GLY A 69 19.25 -0.01 12.80
N VAL A 70 19.34 0.24 11.50
CA VAL A 70 18.38 -0.25 10.51
C VAL A 70 18.80 -1.66 10.06
N THR A 71 17.86 -2.60 10.06
CA THR A 71 18.08 -3.96 9.58
C THR A 71 17.31 -4.22 8.29
N TRP A 72 17.73 -5.20 7.49
CA TRP A 72 17.03 -5.59 6.26
C TRP A 72 15.53 -5.92 6.47
N PRO A 73 15.12 -6.63 7.53
CA PRO A 73 13.70 -6.79 7.85
C PRO A 73 12.97 -5.46 8.09
N MET A 74 13.63 -4.45 8.66
CA MET A 74 13.03 -3.12 8.81
C MET A 74 12.84 -2.43 7.46
N VAL A 75 13.80 -2.54 6.53
CA VAL A 75 13.66 -2.01 5.18
C VAL A 75 12.47 -2.66 4.46
N LEU A 76 12.35 -3.99 4.54
CA LEU A 76 11.24 -4.73 3.96
C LEU A 76 9.90 -4.33 4.59
N GLY A 77 9.84 -4.23 5.92
CA GLY A 77 8.64 -3.80 6.66
C GLY A 77 8.19 -2.38 6.32
N VAL A 78 9.14 -1.44 6.20
CA VAL A 78 8.85 -0.08 5.70
C VAL A 78 8.39 -0.11 4.25
N GLY A 79 8.95 -0.98 3.41
CA GLY A 79 8.48 -1.20 2.05
C GLY A 79 7.01 -1.62 1.98
N PHE A 80 6.57 -2.50 2.88
CA PHE A 80 5.15 -2.88 3.03
C PHE A 80 4.27 -1.73 3.51
N LEU A 81 4.71 -0.94 4.49
CA LEU A 81 3.98 0.27 4.91
C LEU A 81 3.90 1.31 3.79
N GLY A 82 4.95 1.45 2.97
CA GLY A 82 4.93 2.28 1.76
C GLY A 82 3.97 1.76 0.68
N GLY A 83 3.51 0.52 0.82
CA GLY A 83 2.42 -0.10 0.06
C GLY A 83 1.02 0.33 0.49
N ILE A 84 0.85 1.09 1.57
CA ILE A 84 -0.47 1.60 1.98
C ILE A 84 -0.81 2.81 1.09
N GLY A 85 -1.33 2.53 -0.10
CA GLY A 85 -1.63 3.55 -1.10
C GLY A 85 -3.00 4.21 -0.95
N PHE A 86 -3.87 3.71 -0.06
CA PHE A 86 -5.28 4.11 0.14
C PHE A 86 -5.71 5.40 -0.58
N THR A 87 -5.39 6.59 -0.07
CA THR A 87 -5.87 7.86 -0.66
C THR A 87 -5.28 8.17 -2.04
N MET A 88 -3.95 8.03 -2.21
CA MET A 88 -3.30 8.32 -3.49
C MET A 88 -3.66 7.29 -4.57
N SER A 89 -3.85 6.03 -4.20
CA SER A 89 -4.27 4.98 -5.12
C SER A 89 -5.74 5.13 -5.51
N LEU A 90 -6.63 5.53 -4.58
CA LEU A 90 -8.03 5.84 -4.91
C LEU A 90 -8.11 6.98 -5.92
N PHE A 91 -7.29 8.02 -5.72
CA PHE A 91 -7.19 9.14 -6.65
C PHE A 91 -6.68 8.71 -8.03
N ILE A 92 -5.58 7.93 -8.07
CA ILE A 92 -5.04 7.42 -9.34
C ILE A 92 -6.04 6.50 -10.04
N ALA A 93 -6.77 5.65 -9.32
CA ALA A 93 -7.78 4.79 -9.90
C ALA A 93 -8.93 5.59 -10.55
N ALA A 94 -9.40 6.66 -9.89
CA ALA A 94 -10.42 7.54 -10.44
C ALA A 94 -9.96 8.26 -11.73
N LEU A 95 -8.66 8.54 -11.85
CA LEU A 95 -8.08 9.11 -13.08
C LEU A 95 -7.79 8.07 -14.17
N SER A 96 -7.54 6.81 -13.78
CA SER A 96 -7.10 5.75 -14.71
C SER A 96 -8.25 4.99 -15.36
N PHE A 97 -9.40 4.92 -14.70
CA PHE A 97 -10.56 4.17 -15.20
C PHE A 97 -11.73 5.11 -15.44
N THR A 98 -12.24 5.15 -16.68
CA THR A 98 -13.40 5.98 -17.06
C THR A 98 -14.73 5.29 -16.76
N GLU A 99 -14.77 3.95 -16.85
CA GLU A 99 -15.98 3.18 -16.59
C GLU A 99 -16.17 2.93 -15.08
N PRO A 100 -17.37 3.18 -14.52
CA PRO A 100 -17.65 3.03 -13.09
C PRO A 100 -17.32 1.65 -12.51
N HIS A 101 -17.61 0.57 -13.26
CA HIS A 101 -17.37 -0.79 -12.80
C HIS A 101 -15.88 -1.10 -12.57
N TYR A 102 -14.97 -0.59 -13.41
CA TYR A 102 -13.54 -0.79 -13.19
C TYR A 102 -13.02 0.02 -12.02
N GLN A 103 -13.61 1.19 -11.72
CA GLN A 103 -13.27 1.95 -10.53
C GLN A 103 -13.63 1.17 -9.27
N GLU A 104 -14.79 0.50 -9.22
CA GLU A 104 -15.19 -0.32 -8.07
C GLU A 104 -14.24 -1.50 -7.84
N TYR A 105 -13.85 -2.21 -8.91
CA TYR A 105 -12.84 -3.27 -8.84
C TYR A 105 -11.48 -2.74 -8.34
N ALA A 106 -11.04 -1.59 -8.85
CA ALA A 106 -9.80 -0.97 -8.41
C ALA A 106 -9.86 -0.56 -6.92
N LYS A 107 -10.96 0.06 -6.48
CA LYS A 107 -11.19 0.42 -5.07
C LYS A 107 -11.09 -0.80 -4.15
N MET A 108 -11.73 -1.90 -4.53
CA MET A 108 -11.63 -3.17 -3.79
C MET A 108 -10.18 -3.68 -3.73
N GLY A 109 -9.47 -3.66 -4.84
CA GLY A 109 -8.06 -4.04 -4.89
C GLY A 109 -7.18 -3.17 -3.97
N ILE A 110 -7.42 -1.86 -3.94
CA ILE A 110 -6.69 -0.90 -3.09
C ILE A 110 -6.93 -1.19 -1.61
N ILE A 111 -8.17 -1.44 -1.22
CA ILE A 111 -8.52 -1.74 0.18
C ILE A 111 -7.82 -3.04 0.61
N ILE A 112 -7.94 -4.10 -0.19
CA ILE A 112 -7.30 -5.40 0.11
C ILE A 112 -5.78 -5.24 0.18
N GLY A 113 -5.16 -4.64 -0.84
CA GLY A 113 -3.72 -4.43 -0.89
C GLY A 113 -3.22 -3.58 0.28
N SER A 114 -3.95 -2.53 0.66
CA SER A 114 -3.56 -1.64 1.77
C SER A 114 -3.63 -2.34 3.12
N ILE A 115 -4.67 -3.16 3.34
CA ILE A 115 -4.79 -3.97 4.55
C ILE A 115 -3.65 -4.98 4.63
N VAL A 116 -3.38 -5.72 3.55
CA VAL A 116 -2.28 -6.70 3.49
C VAL A 116 -0.94 -6.00 3.74
N GLY A 117 -0.69 -4.88 3.07
CA GLY A 117 0.53 -4.09 3.26
C GLY A 117 0.70 -3.59 4.70
N GLY A 118 -0.37 -3.05 5.29
CA GLY A 118 -0.37 -2.57 6.67
C GLY A 118 -0.13 -3.68 7.70
N VAL A 119 -0.83 -4.81 7.55
CA VAL A 119 -0.69 -5.97 8.47
C VAL A 119 0.70 -6.59 8.35
N CYS A 120 1.16 -6.89 7.13
CA CYS A 120 2.49 -7.44 6.89
C CYS A 120 3.59 -6.50 7.39
N GLY A 121 3.52 -5.21 7.03
CA GLY A 121 4.47 -4.19 7.47
C GLY A 121 4.53 -4.08 8.99
N TYR A 122 3.39 -4.03 9.67
CA TYR A 122 3.31 -4.00 11.13
C TYR A 122 3.94 -5.24 11.78
N ILE A 123 3.58 -6.44 11.32
CA ILE A 123 4.10 -7.70 11.88
C ILE A 123 5.63 -7.78 11.71
N ILE A 124 6.13 -7.50 10.50
CA ILE A 124 7.56 -7.54 10.20
C ILE A 124 8.33 -6.55 11.07
N LEU A 125 7.85 -5.30 11.17
CA LEU A 125 8.51 -4.27 11.97
C LEU A 125 8.46 -4.59 13.47
N ARG A 126 7.35 -5.15 13.96
CA ARG A 126 7.21 -5.56 15.36
C ARG A 126 8.18 -6.68 15.73
N ILE A 127 8.41 -7.63 14.84
CA ILE A 127 9.39 -8.72 15.06
C ILE A 127 10.81 -8.17 14.96
N ALA A 128 11.10 -7.36 13.94
CA ALA A 128 12.42 -6.80 13.69
C ALA A 128 12.89 -5.84 14.79
N SER A 129 11.97 -5.07 15.39
CA SER A 129 12.30 -4.17 16.51
C SER A 129 12.55 -4.93 17.82
N ARG A 130 11.86 -6.06 18.03
CA ARG A 130 12.03 -6.89 19.24
C ARG A 130 13.40 -7.56 19.31
N ASN A 131 13.95 -7.99 18.17
CA ASN A 131 15.28 -8.59 18.07
C ASN A 131 16.44 -7.64 18.36
N LYS A 132 16.17 -6.34 18.51
CA LYS A 132 17.17 -5.32 18.83
C LYS A 132 17.23 -4.99 20.33
N LEU A 133 16.23 -5.45 21.09
CA LEU A 133 16.07 -5.25 22.53
C LEU A 133 16.45 -6.51 23.34
N ALA A 134 16.78 -7.62 22.66
CA ALA A 134 17.31 -8.85 23.22
C ALA A 134 18.78 -9.00 22.86
#